data_AF-A0A6A7LDH4-F1
#
_entry.id   AF-A0A6A7LDH4-F1
#
_cell.length_a   1.000
_cell.length_b   1.000
_cell.length_c   1.000
_cell.angle_alpha   90.00
_cell.angle_beta   90.00
_cell.angle_gamma   90.00
#
_symmetry.space_group_name_H-M   'P 1'
#
loop_
_entity.id
_entity.type
_entity.pdbx_description
1 polymer ?
#
loop_
_entity_poly.entity_id
_entity_poly.type
_entity_poly.pdbx_seq_one_letter_code
_entity_poly.pdbx_strand_id
1 'polypeptide(L)'
;MKTSLSWPMSAKIVNGLCWAGPFALIPVFQSMYPYLVLLGIGAGNICTYNLLRKYGHLSNKGQYLVGILSISFIPLALIVNYIIFQNSLELAPLVSRLLIGIAYGVGGLCTLLLDH
;
A
#
# COMPACT_ATOMS: atom_id res chain seq x y z
N MET A 1 10.98 18.16 -14.29
CA MET A 1 10.29 17.34 -13.27
C MET A 1 11.34 16.66 -12.40
N LYS A 2 11.30 16.82 -11.07
CA LYS A 2 12.18 16.08 -10.16
C LYS A 2 11.58 14.67 -9.96
N THR A 3 12.07 13.69 -10.72
CA THR A 3 11.59 12.30 -10.67
C THR A 3 12.34 11.51 -9.60
N SER A 4 11.87 10.31 -9.27
CA SER A 4 12.55 9.38 -8.34
C SER A 4 13.96 8.99 -8.80
N LEU A 5 14.30 9.22 -10.07
CA LEU A 5 15.62 8.96 -10.63
C LEU A 5 16.71 9.85 -10.03
N SER A 6 16.37 11.06 -9.57
CA SER A 6 17.33 11.99 -8.96
C SER A 6 17.52 11.77 -7.45
N TRP A 7 16.83 10.80 -6.85
CA TRP A 7 16.94 10.53 -5.42
C TRP A 7 18.30 9.92 -5.06
N PRO A 8 18.83 10.17 -3.85
CA PRO A 8 20.00 9.46 -3.36
C PRO A 8 19.74 7.95 -3.31
N MET A 9 20.79 7.15 -3.48
CA MET A 9 20.68 5.69 -3.58
C MET A 9 19.99 5.07 -2.36
N SER A 10 20.28 5.58 -1.16
CA SER A 10 19.62 5.13 0.08
C SER A 10 18.11 5.32 0.06
N ALA A 11 17.60 6.44 -0.45
CA ALA A 11 16.17 6.69 -0.58
C ALA A 11 15.51 5.73 -1.58
N LYS A 12 16.19 5.42 -2.69
CA LYS A 12 15.70 4.43 -3.67
C LYS A 12 15.62 3.04 -3.07
N ILE A 13 16.64 2.62 -2.32
CA ILE A 13 16.67 1.33 -1.63
C ILE A 13 15.53 1.24 -0.61
N VAL A 14 15.38 2.25 0.25
CA VAL A 14 14.30 2.28 1.25
C VAL A 14 12.93 2.21 0.59
N ASN A 15 12.70 3.00 -0.47
CA ASN A 15 11.44 2.94 -1.20
C ASN A 15 11.20 1.56 -1.83
N GLY A 16 12.24 1.00 -2.45
CA GLY A 16 12.20 -0.33 -3.03
C GLY A 16 11.87 -1.41 -2.00
N LEU A 17 12.44 -1.33 -0.79
CA LEU A 17 12.14 -2.24 0.31
C LEU A 17 10.71 -2.08 0.84
N CYS A 18 10.21 -0.85 0.95
CA CYS A 18 8.81 -0.62 1.36
C CYS A 18 7.80 -1.20 0.37
N TRP A 19 8.11 -1.21 -0.92
CA TRP A 19 7.30 -1.86 -1.95
C TRP A 19 7.51 -3.36 -1.96
N ALA A 20 8.73 -3.82 -2.25
CA ALA A 20 9.04 -5.20 -2.56
C ALA A 20 9.14 -6.09 -1.32
N GLY A 21 9.51 -5.55 -0.16
CA GLY A 21 9.73 -6.31 1.07
C GLY A 21 8.52 -7.16 1.47
N PRO A 22 7.33 -6.56 1.65
CA PRO A 22 6.14 -7.33 1.97
C PRO A 22 5.78 -8.38 0.92
N PHE A 23 5.94 -8.08 -0.38
CA PHE A 23 5.68 -9.07 -1.45
C PHE A 23 6.71 -10.20 -1.47
N ALA A 24 7.98 -9.92 -1.17
CA ALA A 24 9.05 -10.92 -1.11
C ALA A 24 8.85 -11.93 0.04
N LEU A 25 8.06 -11.57 1.06
CA LEU A 25 7.71 -12.46 2.16
C LEU A 25 6.57 -13.44 1.80
N ILE A 26 5.79 -13.17 0.74
CA ILE A 26 4.62 -13.99 0.37
C ILE A 26 4.97 -15.46 0.09
N PRO A 27 6.04 -15.80 -0.65
CA PRO A 27 6.39 -17.21 -0.90
C PRO A 27 6.70 -17.99 0.38
N VAL A 28 7.20 -17.31 1.42
CA VAL A 28 7.53 -17.93 2.72
C VAL A 28 6.31 -17.98 3.63
N PHE A 29 5.46 -16.96 3.59
CA PHE A 29 4.29 -16.80 4.45
C PHE A 29 3.00 -16.73 3.63
N GLN A 30 2.68 -17.81 2.90
CA GLN A 30 1.54 -17.85 1.98
C GLN A 30 0.21 -17.55 2.66
N SER A 31 0.00 -18.03 3.90
CA SER A 31 -1.20 -17.73 4.70
C SER A 31 -1.35 -16.24 5.03
N MET A 32 -0.26 -15.46 4.99
CA MET A 32 -0.25 -14.03 5.24
C MET A 32 -0.44 -13.19 3.97
N TYR A 33 -0.65 -13.83 2.81
CA TYR A 33 -0.83 -13.17 1.51
C TYR A 33 -1.71 -11.91 1.58
N PRO A 34 -2.98 -11.96 2.04
CA PRO A 34 -3.85 -10.79 1.97
C PRO A 34 -3.34 -9.61 2.80
N TYR A 35 -2.64 -9.88 3.90
CA TYR A 35 -2.10 -8.87 4.80
C TYR A 35 -0.79 -8.28 4.28
N LEU A 36 0.07 -9.13 3.72
CA LEU A 36 1.34 -8.71 3.10
C LEU A 36 1.09 -7.84 1.87
N VAL A 37 0.04 -8.12 1.09
CA VAL A 37 -0.34 -7.25 -0.03
C VAL A 37 -0.80 -5.88 0.47
N LEU A 38 -1.70 -5.84 1.47
CA LEU A 38 -2.15 -4.57 2.07
C LEU A 38 -1.00 -3.78 2.70
N LEU A 39 -0.08 -4.46 3.39
CA LEU A 39 1.12 -3.87 3.97
C LEU A 39 2.06 -3.31 2.88
N GLY A 40 2.28 -4.05 1.79
CA GLY A 40 3.12 -3.62 0.67
C GLY A 40 2.58 -2.36 -0.01
N ILE A 41 1.28 -2.36 -0.33
CA ILE A 41 0.61 -1.18 -0.88
C ILE A 41 0.64 -0.02 0.11
N GLY A 42 0.38 -0.28 1.39
CA GLY A 42 0.40 0.70 2.46
C GLY A 42 1.76 1.38 2.63
N ALA A 43 2.76 0.58 2.96
CA ALA A 43 4.13 1.02 3.21
C ALA A 43 4.76 1.65 1.97
N GLY A 44 4.57 1.06 0.79
CA GLY A 44 5.08 1.58 -0.47
C GLY A 44 4.55 3.00 -0.76
N ASN A 45 3.23 3.21 -0.65
CA ASN A 45 2.62 4.51 -0.90
C ASN A 45 3.00 5.58 0.13
N ILE A 46 3.04 5.23 1.43
CA ILE A 46 3.48 6.17 2.48
C ILE A 46 4.95 6.56 2.28
N CYS A 47 5.82 5.57 2.02
CA CYS A 47 7.24 5.82 1.79
C CYS A 47 7.45 6.71 0.58
N THR A 48 6.82 6.36 -0.56
CA THR A 48 6.94 7.12 -1.80
C THR A 48 6.44 8.55 -1.61
N TYR A 49 5.29 8.76 -0.94
CA TYR A 49 4.79 10.09 -0.63
C TYR A 49 5.80 10.92 0.18
N ASN A 50 6.35 10.37 1.26
CA ASN A 50 7.31 11.06 2.11
C ASN A 50 8.60 11.43 1.33
N LEU A 51 9.07 10.55 0.46
CA LEU A 51 10.26 10.78 -0.36
C LEU A 51 10.00 11.80 -1.49
N LEU A 52 8.84 11.74 -2.14
CA LEU A 52 8.41 12.74 -3.11
C LEU A 52 8.30 14.13 -2.47
N ARG A 53 7.75 14.21 -1.26
CA ARG A 53 7.68 15.47 -0.52
C ARG A 53 9.07 15.98 -0.14
N LYS A 54 9.96 15.11 0.32
CA LYS A 54 11.32 15.47 0.76
C LYS A 54 12.25 15.88 -0.39
N TYR A 55 12.26 15.13 -1.49
CA TYR A 55 13.23 15.30 -2.58
C TYR A 55 12.63 15.95 -3.84
N GLY A 56 11.33 15.78 -4.08
CA GLY A 56 10.63 16.30 -5.24
C GLY A 56 9.85 17.60 -4.98
N HIS A 57 9.62 17.97 -3.71
CA HIS A 57 8.68 19.02 -3.29
C HIS A 57 7.25 18.83 -3.85
N LEU A 58 6.89 17.58 -4.15
CA LEU A 58 5.56 17.20 -4.62
C LEU A 58 4.77 16.62 -3.44
N SER A 59 3.54 17.07 -3.28
CA SER A 59 2.61 16.56 -2.27
C SER A 59 1.43 15.91 -2.97
N ASN A 60 1.45 14.58 -3.13
CA ASN A 60 0.29 13.83 -3.60
C ASN A 60 -0.46 13.25 -2.40
N LYS A 61 -1.46 14.00 -1.90
CA LYS A 61 -2.20 13.62 -0.69
C LYS A 61 -3.03 12.34 -0.90
N GLY A 62 -3.54 12.14 -2.12
CA GLY A 62 -4.27 10.92 -2.47
C GLY A 62 -3.39 9.68 -2.32
N GLN A 63 -2.15 9.72 -2.79
CA GLN A 63 -1.21 8.61 -2.60
C GLN A 63 -0.98 8.28 -1.11
N TYR A 64 -0.80 9.30 -0.28
CA TYR A 64 -0.66 9.10 1.17
C TYR A 64 -1.92 8.46 1.77
N LEU A 65 -3.10 8.89 1.32
CA LEU A 65 -4.38 8.35 1.76
C LEU A 65 -4.56 6.88 1.40
N VAL A 66 -4.19 6.47 0.17
CA VAL A 66 -4.17 5.05 -0.23
C VAL A 66 -3.32 4.24 0.76
N GLY A 67 -2.15 4.80 1.12
CA GLY A 67 -1.22 4.20 2.07
C GLY A 67 -1.84 3.95 3.44
N ILE A 68 -2.43 4.99 4.04
CA ILE A 68 -3.10 4.90 5.35
C ILE A 68 -4.27 3.91 5.30
N LEU A 69 -5.13 4.02 4.28
CA LEU A 69 -6.30 3.15 4.14
C LEU A 69 -5.88 1.69 4.04
N SER A 70 -4.88 1.38 3.21
CA SER A 70 -4.38 0.02 3.03
C SER A 70 -3.86 -0.58 4.35
N ILE A 71 -3.14 0.20 5.17
CA ILE A 71 -2.67 -0.27 6.49
C ILE A 71 -3.87 -0.45 7.44
N SER A 72 -4.81 0.49 7.46
CA SER A 72 -6.00 0.42 8.31
C SER A 72 -6.93 -0.76 7.96
N PHE A 73 -6.85 -1.24 6.71
CA PHE A 73 -7.59 -2.40 6.22
C PHE A 73 -6.99 -3.75 6.62
N ILE A 74 -5.75 -3.80 7.14
CA ILE A 74 -5.15 -5.05 7.65
C ILE A 74 -6.00 -5.70 8.75
N PRO A 75 -6.38 -4.99 9.85
CA PRO A 75 -7.24 -5.58 10.88
C PRO A 75 -8.62 -5.97 10.33
N LEU A 76 -9.18 -5.20 9.39
CA LEU A 76 -10.44 -5.56 8.74
C LEU A 76 -10.31 -6.86 7.94
N ALA A 77 -9.24 -7.02 7.16
CA ALA A 77 -8.96 -8.24 6.41
C ALA A 77 -8.74 -9.44 7.32
N LEU A 78 -8.12 -9.26 8.50
CA LEU A 78 -7.98 -10.31 9.52
C LEU A 78 -9.36 -10.76 10.01
N ILE A 79 -10.20 -9.81 10.42
CA ILE A 79 -11.56 -10.09 10.91
C ILE A 79 -12.37 -10.86 9.87
N VAL A 80 -12.39 -10.39 8.62
CA VAL A 80 -13.13 -11.05 7.53
C VAL A 80 -12.59 -12.46 7.28
N ASN A 81 -11.26 -12.63 7.25
CA ASN A 81 -10.66 -13.95 6.99
C ASN A 81 -10.99 -14.96 8.09
N TYR A 82 -10.84 -14.58 9.36
CA TYR A 82 -11.03 -15.51 10.48
C TYR A 82 -12.50 -15.75 10.83
N ILE A 83 -13.34 -14.71 10.80
CA ILE A 83 -14.73 -14.81 11.27
C ILE A 83 -15.68 -15.23 10.14
N ILE A 84 -15.52 -14.65 8.94
CA ILE A 84 -16.47 -14.85 7.85
C ILE A 84 -16.02 -15.99 6.94
N PHE A 85 -14.76 -15.96 6.51
CA PHE A 85 -14.24 -16.93 5.53
C PHE A 85 -13.59 -18.16 6.15
N GLN A 86 -13.52 -18.24 7.49
CA GLN A 86 -12.99 -19.39 8.22
C GLN A 86 -11.63 -19.87 7.70
N ASN A 87 -10.74 -18.92 7.36
CA ASN A 87 -9.42 -19.17 6.74
C ASN A 87 -9.44 -19.86 5.36
N SER A 88 -10.46 -19.60 4.53
CA SER A 88 -10.45 -20.03 3.13
C SER A 88 -9.28 -19.44 2.35
N LEU A 89 -8.37 -20.30 1.87
CA LEU A 89 -7.21 -19.92 1.06
C LEU A 89 -7.61 -19.30 -0.29
N GLU A 90 -8.80 -19.62 -0.79
CA GLU A 90 -9.30 -19.12 -2.08
C GLU A 90 -9.95 -17.74 -1.95
N LEU A 91 -10.70 -17.50 -0.86
CA LEU A 91 -11.47 -16.27 -0.67
C LEU A 91 -10.68 -15.15 0.03
N ALA A 92 -9.72 -15.48 0.89
CA ALA A 92 -8.94 -14.48 1.61
C ALA A 92 -8.20 -13.49 0.69
N PRO A 93 -7.58 -13.92 -0.43
CA PRO A 93 -6.96 -13.00 -1.39
C PRO A 93 -7.95 -12.00 -2.02
N LEU A 94 -9.20 -12.41 -2.23
CA LEU A 94 -10.23 -11.54 -2.83
C LEU A 94 -10.50 -10.31 -1.97
N VAL A 95 -10.55 -10.48 -0.63
CA VAL A 95 -10.76 -9.39 0.33
C VAL A 95 -9.70 -8.31 0.16
N SER A 96 -8.43 -8.71 0.16
CA SER A 96 -7.32 -7.75 0.04
C SER A 96 -7.41 -6.96 -1.27
N ARG A 97 -7.74 -7.61 -2.39
CA ARG A 97 -7.87 -6.97 -3.70
C ARG A 97 -9.00 -5.94 -3.72
N LEU A 98 -10.16 -6.27 -3.14
CA LEU A 98 -11.29 -5.35 -3.04
C LEU A 98 -10.97 -4.15 -2.15
N LEU A 99 -10.36 -4.39 -0.99
CA LEU A 99 -9.95 -3.32 -0.07
C LEU A 99 -8.89 -2.39 -0.70
N ILE A 100 -7.96 -2.94 -1.48
CA ILE A 100 -7.00 -2.14 -2.27
C ILE A 100 -7.72 -1.32 -3.34
N GLY A 101 -8.69 -1.92 -4.05
CA GLY A 101 -9.51 -1.20 -5.01
C GLY A 101 -10.24 -0.02 -4.39
N ILE A 102 -10.84 -0.20 -3.20
CA ILE A 102 -11.47 0.87 -2.43
C ILE A 102 -10.44 1.94 -2.06
N ALA A 103 -9.29 1.55 -1.53
CA ALA A 103 -8.23 2.49 -1.13
C ALA A 103 -7.78 3.37 -2.31
N TYR A 104 -7.48 2.77 -3.47
CA TYR A 104 -7.10 3.52 -4.67
C TYR A 104 -8.24 4.35 -5.25
N GLY A 105 -9.49 3.87 -5.21
CA GLY A 105 -10.65 4.63 -5.63
C GLY A 105 -10.82 5.91 -4.81
N VAL A 106 -10.76 5.80 -3.48
CA VAL A 106 -10.83 6.94 -2.56
C VAL A 106 -9.63 7.88 -2.74
N GLY A 107 -8.42 7.33 -2.83
CA GLY A 107 -7.20 8.11 -3.07
C GLY A 107 -7.27 8.92 -4.37
N GLY A 108 -7.74 8.31 -5.45
CA GLY A 108 -7.93 8.96 -6.75
C GLY A 108 -8.95 10.10 -6.70
N LEU A 109 -10.10 9.86 -6.06
CA LEU A 109 -11.12 10.91 -5.84
C LEU A 109 -10.56 12.08 -5.02
N CYS A 110 -9.81 11.81 -3.96
CA CYS A 110 -9.17 12.87 -3.16
C CYS A 110 -8.17 13.68 -3.98
N THR A 111 -7.34 13.06 -4.82
CA THR A 111 -6.43 13.79 -5.71
C THR A 111 -7.21 14.68 -6.68
N LEU A 112 -8.29 14.18 -7.29
CA LEU A 112 -9.13 14.96 -8.19
C LEU A 112 -9.80 16.17 -7.51
N LEU A 113 -10.16 16.06 -6.23
CA LEU A 113 -10.88 17.11 -5.52
C LEU A 113 -9.97 18.14 -4.84
N LEU A 114 -8.75 17.75 -4.45
CA LEU A 114 -7.91 18.54 -3.53
C LEU A 114 -6.56 19.00 -4.10
N ASP A 115 -6.08 18.42 -5.19
CA ASP A 115 -4.76 18.75 -5.78
C ASP A 115 -4.89 19.60 -7.07
N HIS A 116 -5.92 20.46 -7.15
CA HIS A 116 -6.11 21.49 -8.19
C HIS A 116 -5.48 22.83 -7.83
#